data_AF-A0A2V0P3Y4-F1
#
_entry.id   AF-A0A2V0P3Y4-F1
#
_cell.length_a   1.000
_cell.length_b   1.000
_cell.length_c   1.000
_cell.angle_alpha   90.00
_cell.angle_beta   90.00
_cell.angle_gamma   90.00
#
_symmetry.space_group_name_H-M   'P 1'
#
loop_
_entity.id
_entity.type
_entity.pdbx_description
1 polymer ?
#
loop_
_entity_poly.entity_id
_entity_poly.type
_entity_poly.pdbx_seq_one_letter_code
_entity_poly.pdbx_strand_id
1 'polypeptide(L)'
;MPPPCRLSGDPWLPGLLLALLLASAAAAPCRMPDGAAHGSCGLPYELSNFQGNEKCDPSVRIGRPRDWSQLAALVRAFPQVKASGVGHSWWSGQFCAGTNASAINVVTTEFDDVLRSTRTGDLSRLVAVDERARTVTAPAGITQRALLEFLAGYRTAAAPEGYTLGSFSWFIDQTLGGAVSTGSHGSSLQYGSLSNQAGGAALHCQRSAHGAAALKAIKWMDATGAVHTATPEAEPHLWRALAVSVGRLGIILEVTFGIVHNTSDATADEFLAQLRSLQEGYNAARRSGGSQEAVARAIWNIFWHIPLHSAWLVTFEHFDNATAAPPPVSALDGPADEAARAAVRGGRRGAEGSGGDGGALPEGAFTQRRVEPVGVAPGMEGGALYWAGVYSAWLGINVQSETLPARQAYLSLSEMENLMYSPYNSYDQYEIAIPLSRAADCMDAFAAAVYGPAALWRGFRTPPLLRFVAGEPSFLAPSNWGATLYMNLEDHAAFSVLRTHPACRGRMHWGKAGWPAHAACFDGAKEYGAGWCHFGCEAVARDPAGKFASSAGGDVWTWHASIGGARVERFQACCRGGAFDEGRCECAARPDCG
;
A
#
# COMPACT_ATOMS: atom_id res chain seq x y z
N MET A 1 -36.39 -39.53 -1.82
CA MET A 1 -36.04 -38.80 -3.06
C MET A 1 -37.13 -37.79 -3.35
N PRO A 2 -36.91 -36.49 -3.12
CA PRO A 2 -37.77 -35.43 -3.63
C PRO A 2 -37.28 -34.95 -5.02
N PRO A 3 -38.15 -34.34 -5.86
CA PRO A 3 -37.80 -33.99 -7.24
C PRO A 3 -37.03 -32.66 -7.32
N PRO A 4 -36.28 -32.42 -8.42
CA PRO A 4 -35.48 -31.21 -8.59
C PRO A 4 -36.36 -30.01 -8.99
N CYS A 5 -36.12 -28.88 -8.33
CA CYS A 5 -36.62 -27.58 -8.76
C CYS A 5 -35.91 -27.15 -10.06
N ARG A 6 -36.67 -26.98 -11.15
CA ARG A 6 -36.22 -26.26 -12.35
C ARG A 6 -36.47 -24.77 -12.12
N LEU A 7 -35.41 -23.97 -12.15
CA LEU A 7 -35.50 -22.52 -12.39
C LEU A 7 -35.32 -22.28 -13.88
N SER A 8 -36.40 -21.91 -14.55
CA SER A 8 -36.38 -21.31 -15.89
C SER A 8 -36.47 -19.80 -15.75
N GLY A 9 -35.42 -19.09 -16.15
CA GLY A 9 -35.40 -17.63 -16.28
C GLY A 9 -34.24 -17.24 -17.18
N ASP A 10 -34.56 -16.65 -18.34
CA ASP A 10 -33.63 -16.26 -19.39
C ASP A 10 -32.54 -15.29 -18.90
N PRO A 11 -31.28 -15.42 -19.37
CA PRO A 11 -30.17 -14.56 -18.96
C PRO A 11 -29.90 -13.46 -19.98
N TRP A 12 -30.70 -12.39 -20.05
CA TRP A 12 -30.36 -11.24 -20.89
C TRP A 12 -30.78 -9.90 -20.25
N LEU A 13 -29.84 -8.93 -20.27
CA LEU A 13 -29.92 -7.50 -19.92
C LEU A 13 -29.37 -6.98 -18.57
N PRO A 14 -28.12 -7.28 -18.17
CA PRO A 14 -27.35 -6.37 -17.30
C PRO A 14 -26.58 -5.29 -18.09
N GLY A 15 -26.32 -5.51 -19.39
CA GLY A 15 -25.38 -4.69 -20.17
C GLY A 15 -25.84 -3.28 -20.53
N LEU A 16 -27.15 -3.02 -20.65
CA LEU A 16 -27.66 -1.73 -21.13
C LEU A 16 -27.78 -0.66 -20.03
N LEU A 17 -27.92 -1.06 -18.77
CA LEU A 17 -27.95 -0.15 -17.62
C LEU A 17 -26.55 0.33 -17.21
N LEU A 18 -25.50 -0.43 -17.55
CA LEU A 18 -24.10 -0.07 -17.29
C LEU A 18 -23.64 1.14 -18.13
N ALA A 19 -24.13 1.26 -19.37
CA ALA A 19 -23.71 2.31 -20.30
C ALA A 19 -24.37 3.69 -20.02
N LEU A 20 -25.56 3.71 -19.41
CA LEU A 20 -26.28 4.96 -19.10
C LEU A 20 -25.87 5.60 -17.77
N LEU A 21 -25.21 4.86 -16.88
CA LEU A 21 -24.68 5.40 -15.61
C LEU A 21 -23.34 6.12 -15.79
N LEU A 22 -22.54 5.79 -16.80
CA LEU A 22 -21.21 6.37 -17.05
C LEU A 22 -21.22 7.83 -17.56
N ALA A 23 -22.38 8.46 -17.75
CA ALA A 23 -22.52 9.72 -18.47
C ALA A 23 -22.46 11.02 -17.61
N SER A 24 -22.12 10.96 -16.32
CA SER A 24 -22.12 12.16 -15.45
C SER A 24 -20.88 12.31 -14.54
N ALA A 25 -19.70 11.90 -14.98
CA ALA A 25 -18.44 12.31 -14.37
C ALA A 25 -17.94 13.61 -15.04
N ALA A 26 -18.13 14.75 -14.37
CA ALA A 26 -17.47 15.99 -14.78
C ALA A 26 -15.95 15.81 -14.64
N ALA A 27 -15.21 15.90 -15.74
CA ALA A 27 -13.76 15.73 -15.76
C ALA A 27 -13.06 16.84 -14.95
N ALA A 28 -12.50 16.50 -13.80
CA ALA A 28 -11.52 17.32 -13.11
C ALA A 28 -10.11 17.07 -13.71
N PRO A 29 -9.25 18.09 -13.83
CA PRO A 29 -7.94 17.96 -14.46
C PRO A 29 -6.93 17.27 -13.52
N CYS A 30 -6.95 15.93 -13.49
CA CYS A 30 -6.02 15.10 -12.72
C CYS A 30 -4.83 14.66 -13.61
N ARG A 31 -3.60 14.56 -13.07
CA ARG A 31 -2.38 14.10 -13.78
C ARG A 31 -2.07 12.60 -13.59
N MET A 32 -3.11 11.81 -13.36
CA MET A 32 -3.08 10.35 -13.48
C MET A 32 -3.14 9.95 -14.98
N PRO A 33 -2.92 8.67 -15.37
CA PRO A 33 -3.04 8.22 -16.76
C PRO A 33 -4.37 8.68 -17.40
N ASP A 34 -4.37 8.88 -18.73
CA ASP A 34 -5.57 9.22 -19.52
C ASP A 34 -6.73 8.30 -19.12
N GLY A 35 -7.72 8.82 -18.39
CA GLY A 35 -8.67 7.92 -17.73
C GLY A 35 -9.25 8.42 -16.42
N ALA A 36 -8.42 8.95 -15.52
CA ALA A 36 -8.77 9.06 -14.09
C ALA A 36 -10.04 9.90 -13.81
N ALA A 37 -11.13 9.22 -13.42
CA ALA A 37 -12.39 9.77 -12.95
C ALA A 37 -12.41 9.92 -11.42
N HIS A 38 -11.55 10.79 -10.89
CA HIS A 38 -11.85 11.45 -9.63
C HIS A 38 -12.19 12.90 -9.91
N GLY A 39 -13.27 13.38 -9.29
CA GLY A 39 -13.46 14.82 -9.08
C GLY A 39 -12.48 15.42 -8.04
N SER A 40 -11.53 14.62 -7.50
CA SER A 40 -10.82 14.89 -6.25
C SER A 40 -9.34 14.48 -6.16
N CYS A 41 -8.66 14.04 -7.23
CA CYS A 41 -7.19 13.96 -7.22
C CYS A 41 -6.63 15.39 -7.30
N GLY A 42 -6.49 16.01 -6.13
CA GLY A 42 -6.01 17.37 -6.05
C GLY A 42 -4.58 17.51 -6.56
N LEU A 43 -3.73 16.51 -6.32
CA LEU A 43 -2.31 16.59 -6.68
C LEU A 43 -2.10 16.61 -8.21
N PRO A 44 -1.19 17.45 -8.72
CA PRO A 44 -0.20 18.26 -8.00
C PRO A 44 -0.67 19.69 -7.66
N TYR A 45 -1.97 19.98 -7.65
CA TYR A 45 -2.51 21.34 -7.54
C TYR A 45 -3.32 21.62 -6.27
N GLU A 46 -3.79 20.60 -5.57
CA GLU A 46 -4.57 20.64 -4.34
C GLU A 46 -4.12 19.47 -3.45
N LEU A 47 -4.10 19.69 -2.13
CA LEU A 47 -3.81 18.64 -1.18
C LEU A 47 -5.11 18.01 -0.71
N SER A 48 -5.58 17.05 -1.50
CA SER A 48 -6.73 16.20 -1.25
C SER A 48 -6.31 14.74 -1.35
N ASN A 49 -6.71 13.92 -0.38
CA ASN A 49 -6.31 12.52 -0.28
C ASN A 49 -7.06 11.62 -1.29
N PHE A 50 -6.87 10.29 -1.20
CA PHE A 50 -7.30 9.31 -2.20
C PHE A 50 -8.74 9.47 -2.73
N GLN A 51 -9.69 9.75 -1.84
CA GLN A 51 -11.09 9.99 -2.22
C GLN A 51 -11.50 11.47 -2.10
N GLY A 52 -10.64 12.30 -1.53
CA GLY A 52 -10.89 13.69 -1.18
C GLY A 52 -11.75 13.91 0.05
N ASN A 53 -11.87 12.88 0.91
CA ASN A 53 -12.48 12.97 2.23
C ASN A 53 -11.60 13.77 3.20
N GLU A 54 -10.28 13.72 3.02
CA GLU A 54 -9.32 14.46 3.85
C GLU A 54 -8.59 15.50 2.99
N LYS A 55 -8.77 16.76 3.36
CA LYS A 55 -8.09 17.91 2.75
C LYS A 55 -7.14 18.54 3.75
N CYS A 56 -5.98 18.96 3.28
CA CYS A 56 -5.09 19.75 4.13
C CYS A 56 -5.63 21.17 4.29
N ASP A 57 -5.15 21.88 5.32
CA ASP A 57 -5.46 23.30 5.47
C ASP A 57 -5.08 24.05 4.17
N PRO A 58 -5.98 24.90 3.61
CA PRO A 58 -5.76 25.57 2.32
C PRO A 58 -4.49 26.43 2.25
N SER A 59 -3.95 26.84 3.40
CA SER A 59 -2.74 27.65 3.47
C SER A 59 -1.45 26.84 3.34
N VAL A 60 -1.48 25.52 3.57
CA VAL A 60 -0.34 24.61 3.35
C VAL A 60 0.13 24.72 1.91
N ARG A 61 1.44 24.71 1.69
CA ARG A 61 2.03 24.90 0.35
C ARG A 61 2.19 23.56 -0.38
N ILE A 62 2.21 23.64 -1.71
CA ILE A 62 2.59 22.52 -2.57
C ILE A 62 3.97 22.77 -3.15
N GLY A 63 4.90 21.85 -2.92
CA GLY A 63 6.20 21.80 -3.54
C GLY A 63 6.16 20.94 -4.80
N ARG A 64 6.58 21.48 -5.94
CA ARG A 64 6.75 20.74 -7.21
C ARG A 64 8.18 20.95 -7.70
N PRO A 65 9.16 20.30 -7.04
CA PRO A 65 10.56 20.46 -7.39
C PRO A 65 10.86 19.79 -8.73
N ARG A 66 11.63 20.45 -9.58
CA ARG A 66 12.14 19.92 -10.85
C ARG A 66 13.24 18.89 -10.64
N ASP A 67 14.09 19.13 -9.63
CA ASP A 67 15.25 18.31 -9.32
C ASP A 67 15.52 18.26 -7.80
N TRP A 68 16.52 17.47 -7.39
CA TRP A 68 16.87 17.32 -5.99
C TRP A 68 17.49 18.57 -5.37
N SER A 69 18.11 19.46 -6.15
CA SER A 69 18.66 20.72 -5.65
C SER A 69 17.52 21.65 -5.21
N GLN A 70 16.50 21.76 -6.06
CA GLN A 70 15.29 22.51 -5.73
C GLN A 70 14.53 21.88 -4.57
N LEU A 71 14.44 20.54 -4.52
CA LEU A 71 13.87 19.87 -3.35
C LEU A 71 14.62 20.25 -2.06
N ALA A 72 15.95 20.19 -2.07
CA ALA A 72 16.75 20.53 -0.90
C ALA A 72 16.53 22.00 -0.47
N ALA A 73 16.33 22.91 -1.43
CA ALA A 73 15.98 24.30 -1.14
C ALA A 73 14.60 24.41 -0.45
N LEU A 74 13.59 23.68 -0.93
CA LEU A 74 12.27 23.61 -0.29
C LEU A 74 12.35 23.01 1.12
N VAL A 75 13.09 21.91 1.30
CA VAL A 75 13.27 21.27 2.61
C VAL A 75 13.90 22.24 3.61
N ARG A 76 14.89 23.04 3.19
CA ARG A 76 15.50 24.07 4.05
C ARG A 76 14.56 25.23 4.35
N ALA A 77 13.74 25.64 3.38
CA ALA A 77 12.89 26.82 3.50
C ALA A 77 11.68 26.62 4.43
N PHE A 78 11.16 25.40 4.56
CA PHE A 78 9.93 25.14 5.30
C PHE A 78 10.18 24.38 6.61
N PRO A 79 9.66 24.85 7.76
CA PRO A 79 9.81 24.15 9.03
C PRO A 79 9.04 22.83 9.10
N GLN A 80 7.99 22.64 8.30
CA GLN A 80 7.25 21.37 8.20
C GLN A 80 7.18 20.91 6.75
N VAL A 81 7.57 19.66 6.50
CA VAL A 81 7.70 19.09 5.15
C VAL A 81 7.13 17.69 5.14
N LYS A 82 6.37 17.34 4.10
CA LYS A 82 5.95 15.96 3.85
C LYS A 82 6.07 15.60 2.38
N ALA A 83 6.64 14.43 2.10
CA ALA A 83 6.56 13.86 0.76
C ALA A 83 5.13 13.39 0.47
N SER A 84 4.63 13.70 -0.71
CA SER A 84 3.37 13.23 -1.24
C SER A 84 3.63 12.61 -2.61
N GLY A 85 3.27 11.34 -2.76
CA GLY A 85 3.25 10.69 -4.07
C GLY A 85 2.02 11.12 -4.84
N VAL A 86 1.14 10.15 -5.12
CA VAL A 86 -0.14 10.33 -5.80
C VAL A 86 -1.33 10.60 -4.85
N GLY A 87 -1.08 10.68 -3.54
CA GLY A 87 -2.12 11.03 -2.55
C GLY A 87 -2.98 9.86 -2.05
N HIS A 88 -2.58 8.61 -2.30
CA HIS A 88 -3.36 7.40 -1.96
C HIS A 88 -3.35 7.00 -0.46
N SER A 89 -3.03 7.94 0.45
CA SER A 89 -3.16 7.72 1.89
C SER A 89 -4.54 8.16 2.35
N TRP A 90 -5.07 7.49 3.37
CA TRP A 90 -6.48 7.64 3.75
C TRP A 90 -6.75 8.62 4.90
N TRP A 91 -5.72 9.18 5.54
CA TRP A 91 -5.91 10.12 6.63
C TRP A 91 -4.93 11.28 6.57
N SER A 92 -5.36 12.45 7.07
CA SER A 92 -4.61 13.70 7.01
C SER A 92 -3.22 13.60 7.64
N GLY A 93 -3.03 12.85 8.72
CA GLY A 93 -1.70 12.67 9.33
C GLY A 93 -0.68 11.94 8.45
N GLN A 94 -1.11 11.12 7.50
CA GLN A 94 -0.18 10.51 6.54
C GLN A 94 -0.10 11.23 5.20
N PHE A 95 -0.85 12.31 5.06
CA PHE A 95 -0.92 13.06 3.84
C PHE A 95 -0.42 14.49 4.02
N CYS A 96 -0.94 15.26 4.97
CA CYS A 96 -0.66 16.67 5.18
C CYS A 96 0.62 16.92 6.00
N ALA A 97 1.44 17.86 5.54
CA ALA A 97 2.66 18.29 6.23
C ALA A 97 2.39 19.11 7.50
N GLY A 98 1.25 19.79 7.58
CA GLY A 98 0.91 20.65 8.70
C GLY A 98 -0.46 21.30 8.51
N THR A 99 -0.71 22.38 9.25
CA THR A 99 -2.00 23.06 9.33
C THR A 99 -1.93 24.55 8.98
N ASN A 100 -0.80 25.03 8.43
CA ASN A 100 -0.62 26.44 8.10
C ASN A 100 0.39 26.64 6.95
N ALA A 101 0.58 27.91 6.55
CA ALA A 101 1.45 28.32 5.45
C ALA A 101 2.96 28.08 5.65
N SER A 102 3.41 27.66 6.84
CA SER A 102 4.79 27.25 7.10
C SER A 102 5.04 25.76 6.80
N ALA A 103 4.00 25.02 6.43
CA ALA A 103 4.11 23.63 6.01
C ALA A 103 4.07 23.50 4.48
N ILE A 104 4.78 22.49 3.96
CA ILE A 104 4.80 22.16 2.52
C ILE A 104 4.69 20.66 2.27
N ASN A 105 3.80 20.30 1.36
CA ASN A 105 3.71 18.97 0.77
C ASN A 105 4.49 18.94 -0.54
N VAL A 106 5.56 18.16 -0.60
CA VAL A 106 6.39 17.97 -1.80
C VAL A 106 5.83 16.84 -2.64
N VAL A 107 5.40 17.15 -3.86
CA VAL A 107 4.84 16.20 -4.81
C VAL A 107 5.96 15.51 -5.59
N THR A 108 6.26 14.27 -5.23
CA THR A 108 7.43 13.55 -5.77
C THR A 108 7.25 13.09 -7.21
N THR A 109 6.04 13.15 -7.76
CA THR A 109 5.76 12.85 -9.18
C THR A 109 6.13 14.02 -10.10
N GLU A 110 6.41 15.21 -9.56
CA GLU A 110 6.65 16.43 -10.33
C GLU A 110 8.14 16.71 -10.61
N PHE A 111 9.06 15.83 -10.21
CA PHE A 111 10.44 15.90 -10.70
C PHE A 111 10.46 15.81 -12.23
N ASP A 112 11.24 16.67 -12.89
CA ASP A 112 11.19 16.86 -14.35
C ASP A 112 11.41 15.55 -15.10
N ASP A 113 12.36 14.74 -14.65
CA ASP A 113 12.66 13.46 -15.31
C ASP A 113 11.55 12.44 -15.09
N VAL A 114 10.98 12.37 -13.88
CA VAL A 114 9.83 11.51 -13.54
C VAL A 114 8.60 11.90 -14.37
N LEU A 115 8.31 13.19 -14.40
CA LEU A 115 7.16 13.75 -15.12
C LEU A 115 7.27 13.52 -16.62
N ARG A 116 8.45 13.76 -17.20
CA ARG A 116 8.71 13.54 -18.63
C ARG A 116 8.60 12.06 -19.02
N SER A 117 9.21 11.19 -18.22
CA SER A 117 9.23 9.75 -18.49
C SER A 117 7.84 9.13 -18.35
N THR A 118 7.09 9.51 -17.32
CA THR A 118 5.70 9.06 -17.14
C THR A 118 4.80 9.51 -18.28
N ARG A 119 4.96 10.75 -18.77
CA ARG A 119 4.15 11.26 -19.91
C ARG A 119 4.45 10.60 -21.25
N THR A 120 5.70 10.19 -21.44
CA THR A 120 6.14 9.57 -22.70
C THR A 120 6.02 8.05 -22.67
N GLY A 121 5.85 7.46 -21.47
CA GLY A 121 5.95 6.02 -21.26
C GLY A 121 7.38 5.47 -21.34
N ASP A 122 8.39 6.33 -21.55
CA ASP A 122 9.79 5.92 -21.67
C ASP A 122 10.52 6.07 -20.33
N LEU A 123 10.63 4.96 -19.59
CA LEU A 123 11.35 4.88 -18.33
C LEU A 123 12.83 4.47 -18.49
N SER A 124 13.33 4.24 -19.71
CA SER A 124 14.66 3.67 -19.96
C SER A 124 15.83 4.51 -19.44
N ARG A 125 15.61 5.81 -19.25
CA ARG A 125 16.61 6.75 -18.69
C ARG A 125 16.57 6.86 -17.17
N LEU A 126 15.49 6.41 -16.54
CA LEU A 126 15.27 6.51 -15.10
C LEU A 126 15.49 5.18 -14.39
N VAL A 127 15.15 4.08 -15.05
CA VAL A 127 15.17 2.75 -14.46
C VAL A 127 16.41 2.01 -14.93
N ALA A 128 17.26 1.64 -13.98
CA ALA A 128 18.48 0.88 -14.23
C ALA A 128 18.28 -0.57 -13.78
N VAL A 129 18.41 -1.51 -14.70
CA VAL A 129 18.35 -2.96 -14.42
C VAL A 129 19.77 -3.53 -14.39
N ASP A 130 20.11 -4.23 -13.31
CA ASP A 130 21.31 -5.06 -13.22
C ASP A 130 20.87 -6.53 -13.27
N GLU A 131 20.94 -7.13 -14.45
CA GLU A 131 20.57 -8.53 -14.70
C GLU A 131 21.45 -9.51 -13.93
N ARG A 132 22.72 -9.15 -13.69
CA ARG A 132 23.67 -10.00 -12.96
C ARG A 132 23.36 -10.00 -11.47
N ALA A 133 23.10 -8.83 -10.90
CA ALA A 133 22.70 -8.70 -9.50
C ALA A 133 21.23 -9.07 -9.27
N ARG A 134 20.44 -9.18 -10.33
CA ARG A 134 18.97 -9.30 -10.31
C ARG A 134 18.36 -8.18 -9.47
N THR A 135 18.70 -6.94 -9.82
CA THR A 135 18.15 -5.75 -9.17
C THR A 135 17.67 -4.71 -10.17
N VAL A 136 16.76 -3.85 -9.72
CA VAL A 136 16.31 -2.66 -10.43
C VAL A 136 16.40 -1.45 -9.53
N THR A 137 16.95 -0.35 -10.02
CA THR A 137 16.96 0.95 -9.33
C THR A 137 16.03 1.91 -10.05
N ALA A 138 15.14 2.57 -9.31
CA ALA A 138 14.13 3.46 -9.88
C ALA A 138 13.83 4.67 -8.96
N PRO A 139 13.44 5.83 -9.52
CA PRO A 139 13.02 6.98 -8.73
C PRO A 139 11.79 6.66 -7.90
N ALA A 140 11.77 7.11 -6.65
CA ALA A 140 10.68 6.85 -5.72
C ALA A 140 9.34 7.47 -6.15
N GLY A 141 9.39 8.45 -7.06
CA GLY A 141 8.24 9.18 -7.58
C GLY A 141 7.47 8.48 -8.70
N ILE A 142 7.99 7.41 -9.32
CA ILE A 142 7.19 6.62 -10.28
C ILE A 142 6.25 5.67 -9.53
N THR A 143 5.16 5.24 -10.18
CA THR A 143 4.22 4.25 -9.62
C THR A 143 4.78 2.83 -9.71
N GLN A 144 4.29 1.92 -8.86
CA GLN A 144 4.61 0.49 -9.00
C GLN A 144 4.18 -0.03 -10.37
N ARG A 145 3.00 0.39 -10.84
CA ARG A 145 2.47 0.12 -12.17
C ARG A 145 3.51 0.40 -13.27
N ALA A 146 4.04 1.62 -13.31
CA ALA A 146 4.97 2.06 -14.34
C ALA A 146 6.29 1.26 -14.28
N LEU A 147 6.80 0.97 -13.07
CA LEU A 147 7.96 0.09 -12.90
C LEU A 147 7.69 -1.34 -13.40
N LEU A 148 6.55 -1.93 -13.06
CA LEU A 148 6.17 -3.27 -13.49
C LEU A 148 6.02 -3.33 -15.02
N GLU A 149 5.44 -2.30 -15.65
CA GLU A 149 5.33 -2.17 -17.11
C GLU A 149 6.71 -2.16 -17.76
N PHE A 150 7.60 -1.31 -17.25
CA PHE A 150 8.98 -1.25 -17.72
C PHE A 150 9.69 -2.61 -17.60
N LEU A 151 9.62 -3.27 -16.44
CA LEU A 151 10.33 -4.54 -16.20
C LEU A 151 9.85 -5.66 -17.13
N ALA A 152 8.55 -5.73 -17.44
CA ALA A 152 8.04 -6.72 -18.38
C ALA A 152 8.38 -6.40 -19.84
N GLY A 153 8.49 -5.12 -20.18
CA GLY A 153 8.97 -4.66 -21.48
C GLY A 153 10.50 -4.80 -21.65
N TYR A 154 11.24 -4.83 -20.55
CA TYR A 154 12.69 -5.01 -20.52
C TYR A 154 13.04 -6.49 -20.81
N ARG A 155 13.07 -6.84 -22.09
CA ARG A 155 13.36 -8.20 -22.58
C ARG A 155 14.78 -8.29 -23.09
N THR A 156 15.52 -9.30 -22.62
CA THR A 156 16.90 -9.58 -23.04
C THR A 156 17.07 -11.07 -23.38
N ALA A 157 18.24 -11.45 -23.88
CA ALA A 157 18.55 -12.86 -24.08
C ALA A 157 18.52 -13.66 -22.77
N ALA A 158 18.84 -13.03 -21.63
CA ALA A 158 18.79 -13.67 -20.31
C ALA A 158 17.37 -13.66 -19.70
N ALA A 159 16.50 -12.76 -20.14
CA ALA A 159 15.11 -12.63 -19.69
C ALA A 159 14.17 -12.35 -20.88
N PRO A 160 13.84 -13.37 -21.69
CA PRO A 160 13.04 -13.19 -22.91
C PRO A 160 11.61 -12.68 -22.63
N GLU A 161 11.05 -13.02 -21.46
CA GLU A 161 9.74 -12.57 -20.98
C GLU A 161 9.82 -11.36 -20.02
N GLY A 162 11.03 -10.83 -19.83
CA GLY A 162 11.34 -9.72 -18.94
C GLY A 162 11.40 -10.11 -17.46
N TYR A 163 11.20 -9.12 -16.61
CA TYR A 163 11.31 -9.23 -15.16
C TYR A 163 10.05 -8.74 -14.45
N THR A 164 9.94 -9.04 -13.16
CA THR A 164 8.90 -8.51 -12.25
C THR A 164 9.45 -8.38 -10.82
N LEU A 165 8.65 -7.82 -9.92
CA LEU A 165 8.93 -7.78 -8.48
C LEU A 165 8.39 -9.06 -7.81
N GLY A 166 9.04 -9.53 -6.75
CA GLY A 166 8.59 -10.73 -6.02
C GLY A 166 7.26 -10.52 -5.28
N SER A 167 6.99 -9.29 -4.83
CA SER A 167 5.67 -8.86 -4.38
C SER A 167 5.46 -7.38 -4.69
N PHE A 168 4.21 -6.99 -4.88
CA PHE A 168 3.76 -5.62 -5.05
C PHE A 168 2.34 -5.49 -4.47
N SER A 169 1.90 -4.26 -4.23
CA SER A 169 0.62 -4.03 -3.56
C SER A 169 -0.59 -4.34 -4.41
N TRP A 170 -1.72 -4.65 -3.78
CA TRP A 170 -3.04 -4.69 -4.44
C TRP A 170 -3.26 -3.43 -5.27
N PHE A 171 -3.02 -2.24 -4.71
CA PHE A 171 -3.20 -0.98 -5.43
C PHE A 171 -1.89 -0.47 -6.06
N ILE A 172 -1.65 -0.82 -7.33
CA ILE A 172 -0.34 -0.64 -7.98
C ILE A 172 -0.04 0.80 -8.44
N ASP A 173 -1.00 1.72 -8.34
CA ASP A 173 -0.75 3.13 -8.67
C ASP A 173 -0.10 3.95 -7.56
N GLN A 174 0.16 3.36 -6.40
CA GLN A 174 0.97 4.03 -5.41
C GLN A 174 2.40 4.25 -5.94
N THR A 175 2.95 5.44 -5.71
CA THR A 175 4.39 5.70 -5.93
C THR A 175 5.25 4.74 -5.12
N LEU A 176 6.40 4.33 -5.65
CA LEU A 176 7.33 3.43 -4.96
C LEU A 176 7.69 3.93 -3.56
N GLY A 177 7.99 5.24 -3.42
CA GLY A 177 8.34 5.84 -2.14
C GLY A 177 7.21 5.80 -1.11
N GLY A 178 5.98 6.08 -1.53
CA GLY A 178 4.79 5.98 -0.68
C GLY A 178 4.47 4.54 -0.27
N ALA A 179 4.60 3.61 -1.21
CA ALA A 179 4.34 2.19 -0.98
C ALA A 179 5.35 1.58 0.00
N VAL A 180 6.65 1.86 -0.17
CA VAL A 180 7.68 1.48 0.80
C VAL A 180 7.41 2.13 2.16
N SER A 181 7.24 3.46 2.20
CA SER A 181 7.10 4.20 3.46
C SER A 181 5.94 3.72 4.34
N THR A 182 4.87 3.20 3.75
CA THR A 182 3.66 2.79 4.46
C THR A 182 3.55 1.27 4.66
N GLY A 183 4.53 0.50 4.21
CA GLY A 183 4.51 -0.96 4.29
C GLY A 183 3.50 -1.62 3.35
N SER A 184 3.19 -0.98 2.21
CA SER A 184 2.24 -1.50 1.23
C SER A 184 2.63 -2.90 0.77
N HIS A 185 1.63 -3.77 0.61
CA HIS A 185 1.83 -5.19 0.39
C HIS A 185 0.76 -5.80 -0.52
N GLY A 186 1.13 -6.88 -1.20
CA GLY A 186 0.22 -7.81 -1.84
C GLY A 186 -0.18 -8.91 -0.86
N SER A 187 -0.41 -10.11 -1.38
CA SER A 187 -0.39 -11.34 -0.59
C SER A 187 0.85 -12.13 -0.98
N SER A 188 1.76 -12.36 -0.03
CA SER A 188 2.94 -13.20 -0.23
C SER A 188 3.58 -13.54 1.12
N LEU A 189 3.49 -14.81 1.51
CA LEU A 189 4.29 -15.35 2.61
C LEU A 189 5.75 -15.62 2.20
N GLN A 190 6.02 -15.68 0.89
CA GLN A 190 7.36 -15.83 0.34
C GLN A 190 8.12 -14.51 0.33
N TYR A 191 7.49 -13.44 -0.20
CA TYR A 191 8.15 -12.17 -0.51
C TYR A 191 7.65 -11.01 0.34
N GLY A 192 6.78 -11.22 1.35
CA GLY A 192 6.42 -10.15 2.28
C GLY A 192 5.77 -8.91 1.65
N SER A 193 6.05 -7.75 2.23
CA SER A 193 5.59 -6.43 1.78
C SER A 193 6.59 -5.80 0.80
N LEU A 194 6.23 -4.71 0.14
CA LEU A 194 7.15 -4.00 -0.76
C LEU A 194 8.37 -3.42 0.00
N SER A 195 8.17 -3.03 1.27
CA SER A 195 9.22 -2.55 2.18
C SER A 195 10.16 -3.66 2.67
N ASN A 196 9.71 -4.90 2.62
CA ASN A 196 10.50 -6.05 3.03
C ASN A 196 10.19 -7.26 2.17
N GLN A 197 10.90 -7.31 1.05
CA GLN A 197 10.89 -8.47 0.17
C GLN A 197 12.01 -9.48 0.47
N ALA A 198 12.39 -9.60 1.74
CA ALA A 198 13.27 -10.67 2.18
C ALA A 198 12.47 -11.95 2.36
N GLY A 199 12.88 -12.99 1.62
CA GLY A 199 12.43 -14.37 1.83
C GLY A 199 12.41 -14.67 3.33
N GLY A 200 11.22 -14.99 3.85
CA GLY A 200 10.95 -15.09 5.27
C GLY A 200 12.04 -15.82 6.06
N ALA A 201 12.86 -15.07 6.78
CA ALA A 201 13.84 -15.62 7.72
C ALA A 201 13.16 -16.29 8.94
N ALA A 202 11.83 -16.17 9.07
CA ALA A 202 11.03 -16.93 10.03
C ALA A 202 10.69 -18.37 9.56
N LEU A 203 11.04 -18.72 8.31
CA LEU A 203 10.85 -20.04 7.70
C LEU A 203 12.21 -20.66 7.29
N HIS A 204 13.25 -20.34 8.08
CA HIS A 204 14.63 -20.63 7.73
C HIS A 204 15.11 -21.99 8.25
N CYS A 205 14.67 -23.04 7.57
CA CYS A 205 15.35 -24.34 7.57
C CYS A 205 15.58 -24.84 6.14
N GLN A 206 16.04 -23.98 5.23
CA GLN A 206 16.76 -24.42 4.04
C GLN A 206 17.59 -23.26 3.46
N ARG A 207 18.92 -23.41 3.56
CA ARG A 207 19.92 -22.64 2.81
C ARG A 207 19.73 -22.93 1.31
N SER A 208 18.83 -22.21 0.64
CA SER A 208 18.91 -22.04 -0.81
C SER A 208 19.50 -20.66 -1.09
N ALA A 209 20.57 -20.63 -1.87
CA ALA A 209 21.45 -19.50 -2.14
C ALA A 209 20.82 -18.38 -3.01
N HIS A 210 19.50 -18.18 -2.95
CA HIS A 210 18.76 -17.18 -3.74
C HIS A 210 17.85 -16.26 -2.91
N GLY A 211 17.98 -16.27 -1.58
CA GLY A 211 17.26 -15.37 -0.66
C GLY A 211 17.81 -13.93 -0.69
N ALA A 212 17.56 -13.20 -1.78
CA ALA A 212 17.85 -11.78 -1.85
C ALA A 212 16.71 -10.99 -1.18
N ALA A 213 17.00 -10.27 -0.08
CA ALA A 213 16.14 -9.18 0.38
C ALA A 213 15.82 -8.25 -0.80
N ALA A 214 14.56 -8.11 -1.24
CA ALA A 214 14.36 -7.35 -2.47
C ALA A 214 14.48 -5.84 -2.27
N LEU A 215 14.08 -5.20 -1.17
CA LEU A 215 14.54 -3.82 -0.97
C LEU A 215 16.04 -3.85 -0.59
N LYS A 216 16.89 -3.25 -1.43
CA LYS A 216 18.36 -3.33 -1.36
C LYS A 216 19.04 -2.01 -0.98
N ALA A 217 18.47 -0.91 -1.43
CA ALA A 217 18.97 0.42 -1.11
C ALA A 217 17.83 1.43 -1.08
N ILE A 218 17.95 2.42 -0.22
CA ILE A 218 17.09 3.60 -0.16
C ILE A 218 18.00 4.82 -0.26
N LYS A 219 17.82 5.61 -1.31
CA LYS A 219 18.39 6.94 -1.39
C LYS A 219 17.35 7.94 -0.90
N TRP A 220 17.71 8.78 0.07
CA TRP A 220 16.77 9.64 0.75
C TRP A 220 17.38 11.00 1.11
N MET A 221 16.53 12.00 1.31
CA MET A 221 16.91 13.34 1.74
C MET A 221 16.49 13.58 3.18
N ASP A 222 17.42 14.05 4.01
CA ASP A 222 17.20 14.36 5.42
C ASP A 222 16.66 15.78 5.66
N ALA A 223 16.52 16.16 6.94
CA ALA A 223 15.94 17.44 7.34
C ALA A 223 16.83 18.65 7.00
N THR A 224 18.10 18.43 6.70
CA THR A 224 19.06 19.45 6.27
C THR A 224 19.05 19.68 4.75
N GLY A 225 18.39 18.77 4.02
CA GLY A 225 18.41 18.72 2.56
C GLY A 225 19.61 17.95 2.00
N ALA A 226 20.36 17.23 2.85
CA ALA A 226 21.44 16.35 2.41
C ALA A 226 20.89 15.02 1.92
N VAL A 227 21.53 14.45 0.89
CA VAL A 227 21.13 13.18 0.27
C VAL A 227 22.04 12.06 0.78
N HIS A 228 21.42 10.98 1.23
CA HIS A 228 22.08 9.80 1.79
C HIS A 228 21.66 8.55 1.04
N THR A 229 22.42 7.49 1.18
CA THR A 229 22.06 6.14 0.70
C THR A 229 22.26 5.16 1.83
N ALA A 230 21.19 4.47 2.21
CA ALA A 230 21.23 3.41 3.21
C ALA A 230 21.06 2.04 2.53
N THR A 231 21.78 1.05 3.05
CA THR A 231 21.61 -0.37 2.70
C THR A 231 21.49 -1.20 3.98
N PRO A 232 20.85 -2.37 3.96
CA PRO A 232 20.73 -3.22 5.14
C PRO A 232 22.08 -3.68 5.69
N GLU A 233 23.11 -3.81 4.85
CA GLU A 233 24.44 -4.24 5.27
C GLU A 233 25.26 -3.11 5.90
N ALA A 234 25.18 -1.90 5.34
CA ALA A 234 25.98 -0.77 5.81
C ALA A 234 25.37 -0.11 7.05
N GLU A 235 24.04 0.00 7.10
CA GLU A 235 23.32 0.73 8.13
C GLU A 235 22.10 -0.05 8.65
N PRO A 236 22.28 -1.26 9.22
CA PRO A 236 21.18 -2.18 9.53
C PRO A 236 20.11 -1.60 10.46
N HIS A 237 20.52 -0.75 11.41
CA HIS A 237 19.59 -0.11 12.34
C HIS A 237 18.74 0.97 11.64
N LEU A 238 19.40 1.91 10.95
CA LEU A 238 18.73 2.96 10.18
C LEU A 238 17.85 2.36 9.08
N TRP A 239 18.30 1.27 8.44
CA TRP A 239 17.55 0.54 7.43
C TRP A 239 16.17 0.10 7.94
N ARG A 240 16.12 -0.52 9.13
CA ARG A 240 14.87 -0.95 9.77
C ARG A 240 13.93 0.21 10.09
N ALA A 241 14.47 1.41 10.28
CA ALA A 241 13.68 2.62 10.48
C ALA A 241 13.20 3.21 9.13
N LEU A 242 14.03 3.18 8.09
CA LEU A 242 13.72 3.73 6.76
C LEU A 242 12.70 2.89 5.97
N ALA A 243 12.78 1.57 6.05
CA ALA A 243 11.98 0.64 5.23
C ALA A 243 10.46 0.82 5.42
N VAL A 244 10.02 1.16 6.64
CA VAL A 244 8.64 1.63 6.93
C VAL A 244 8.74 2.90 7.78
N SER A 245 9.10 4.01 7.13
CA SER A 245 9.36 5.28 7.82
C SER A 245 8.16 6.21 7.92
N VAL A 246 7.10 5.91 7.17
CA VAL A 246 5.92 6.75 6.98
C VAL A 246 6.23 8.21 6.63
N GLY A 247 7.38 8.45 5.99
CA GLY A 247 7.90 9.77 5.66
C GLY A 247 8.40 10.59 6.84
N ARG A 248 8.52 10.01 8.05
CA ARG A 248 8.92 10.73 9.28
C ARG A 248 10.43 10.95 9.39
N LEU A 249 11.23 10.19 8.66
CA LEU A 249 12.70 10.29 8.67
C LEU A 249 13.25 11.19 7.55
N GLY A 250 12.47 11.44 6.50
CA GLY A 250 12.91 12.17 5.33
C GLY A 250 12.12 11.83 4.08
N ILE A 251 12.63 12.25 2.93
CA ILE A 251 12.01 12.06 1.62
C ILE A 251 12.79 10.98 0.86
N ILE A 252 12.15 9.85 0.55
CA ILE A 252 12.74 8.81 -0.28
C ILE A 252 12.78 9.31 -1.73
N LEU A 253 13.97 9.28 -2.35
CA LEU A 253 14.23 9.80 -3.69
C LEU A 253 14.34 8.69 -4.73
N GLU A 254 14.94 7.57 -4.36
CA GLU A 254 15.21 6.43 -5.22
C GLU A 254 15.29 5.16 -4.37
N VAL A 255 14.88 4.05 -4.97
CA VAL A 255 14.86 2.73 -4.32
C VAL A 255 15.47 1.70 -5.26
N THR A 256 16.20 0.74 -4.69
CA THR A 256 16.70 -0.43 -5.41
C THR A 256 15.95 -1.67 -4.92
N PHE A 257 15.29 -2.37 -5.84
CA PHE A 257 14.61 -3.63 -5.59
C PHE A 257 15.36 -4.83 -6.18
N GLY A 258 15.15 -6.02 -5.63
CA GLY A 258 15.44 -7.29 -6.27
C GLY A 258 14.34 -7.61 -7.27
N ILE A 259 14.73 -8.17 -8.41
CA ILE A 259 13.80 -8.58 -9.46
C ILE A 259 13.88 -10.08 -9.67
N VAL A 260 12.75 -10.66 -10.06
CA VAL A 260 12.66 -12.06 -10.47
C VAL A 260 12.33 -12.10 -11.95
N HIS A 261 12.72 -13.17 -12.63
CA HIS A 261 12.29 -13.35 -14.02
C HIS A 261 10.76 -13.44 -14.05
N ASN A 262 10.19 -12.83 -15.08
CA ASN A 262 8.78 -12.99 -15.39
C ASN A 262 8.60 -14.32 -16.14
N THR A 263 8.79 -15.45 -15.45
CA THR A 263 8.71 -16.78 -16.08
C THR A 263 7.28 -17.29 -16.16
N SER A 264 6.93 -17.90 -17.29
CA SER A 264 5.76 -18.74 -17.52
C SER A 264 6.09 -20.24 -17.64
N ASP A 265 7.36 -20.63 -17.52
CA ASP A 265 7.85 -21.90 -18.06
C ASP A 265 8.58 -22.78 -17.02
N ALA A 266 8.14 -24.02 -16.92
CA ALA A 266 8.85 -25.20 -16.40
C ALA A 266 8.28 -26.47 -17.04
N THR A 267 8.99 -27.59 -16.91
CA THR A 267 8.58 -28.86 -17.51
C THR A 267 7.51 -29.58 -16.69
N ALA A 268 6.73 -30.46 -17.32
CA ALA A 268 5.74 -31.30 -16.62
C ALA A 268 6.37 -32.16 -15.49
N ASP A 269 7.63 -32.56 -15.64
CA ASP A 269 8.37 -33.30 -14.63
C ASP A 269 8.73 -32.42 -13.42
N GLU A 270 9.08 -31.15 -13.65
CA GLU A 270 9.32 -30.15 -12.61
C GLU A 270 8.02 -29.76 -11.88
N PHE A 271 6.91 -29.62 -12.60
CA PHE A 271 5.56 -29.44 -12.03
C PHE A 271 5.18 -30.60 -11.10
N LEU A 272 5.34 -31.84 -11.55
CA LEU A 272 5.02 -33.02 -10.73
C LEU A 272 5.94 -33.15 -9.51
N ALA A 273 7.21 -32.71 -9.61
CA ALA A 273 8.13 -32.69 -8.48
C ALA A 273 7.76 -31.60 -7.45
N GLN A 274 7.37 -30.41 -7.91
CA GLN A 274 6.95 -29.30 -7.03
C GLN A 274 5.61 -29.58 -6.35
N LEU A 275 4.63 -30.14 -7.09
CA LEU A 275 3.35 -30.57 -6.53
C LEU A 275 3.53 -31.68 -5.49
N ARG A 276 4.41 -32.66 -5.76
CA ARG A 276 4.78 -33.69 -4.78
C ARG A 276 5.47 -33.07 -3.56
N SER A 277 6.37 -32.12 -3.74
CA SER A 277 7.04 -31.43 -2.62
C SER A 277 6.06 -30.60 -1.77
N LEU A 278 5.07 -29.96 -2.40
CA LEU A 278 3.99 -29.24 -1.73
C LEU A 278 3.10 -30.19 -0.92
N GLN A 279 2.66 -31.28 -1.54
CA GLN A 279 1.84 -32.32 -0.91
C GLN A 279 2.59 -33.03 0.23
N GLU A 280 3.86 -33.37 0.04
CA GLU A 280 4.72 -33.99 1.05
C GLU A 280 4.97 -33.06 2.22
N GLY A 281 5.24 -31.77 1.95
CA GLY A 281 5.37 -30.74 2.98
C GLY A 281 4.09 -30.56 3.77
N TYR A 282 2.94 -30.47 3.10
CA TYR A 282 1.63 -30.35 3.74
C TYR A 282 1.32 -31.58 4.62
N ASN A 283 1.55 -32.78 4.09
CA ASN A 283 1.35 -34.02 4.83
C ASN A 283 2.35 -34.22 5.96
N ALA A 284 3.59 -33.73 5.84
CA ALA A 284 4.58 -33.75 6.90
C ALA A 284 4.18 -32.81 8.05
N ALA A 285 3.78 -31.56 7.73
CA ALA A 285 3.29 -30.59 8.71
C ALA A 285 2.04 -31.07 9.47
N ARG A 286 1.14 -31.79 8.79
CA ARG A 286 -0.02 -32.43 9.44
C ARG A 286 0.35 -33.58 10.37
N ARG A 287 1.43 -34.31 10.09
CA ARG A 287 1.85 -35.51 10.86
C ARG A 287 2.74 -35.18 12.06
N SER A 288 3.51 -34.11 12.00
CA SER A 288 4.43 -33.69 13.07
C SER A 288 3.76 -32.90 14.19
N GLY A 289 2.46 -32.59 14.10
CA GLY A 289 1.78 -31.72 15.06
C GLY A 289 2.38 -30.31 15.14
N GLY A 290 3.14 -29.87 14.10
CA GLY A 290 3.92 -28.65 14.16
C GLY A 290 4.19 -27.98 12.82
N SER A 291 4.00 -26.65 12.87
CA SER A 291 4.55 -25.53 12.07
C SER A 291 4.07 -25.30 10.63
N GLN A 292 3.69 -24.03 10.40
CA GLN A 292 3.12 -23.38 9.20
C GLN A 292 4.00 -23.42 7.92
N GLU A 293 5.09 -24.19 7.91
CA GLU A 293 6.11 -24.15 6.85
C GLU A 293 5.59 -24.61 5.49
N ALA A 294 4.67 -25.57 5.46
CA ALA A 294 4.07 -26.07 4.22
C ALA A 294 2.97 -25.15 3.65
N VAL A 295 2.38 -24.29 4.50
CA VAL A 295 1.33 -23.33 4.12
C VAL A 295 1.93 -22.09 3.43
N ALA A 296 3.21 -21.79 3.68
CA ALA A 296 3.88 -20.59 3.18
C ALA A 296 4.11 -20.53 1.67
N ARG A 297 3.94 -21.65 0.95
CA ARG A 297 4.11 -21.70 -0.51
C ARG A 297 2.86 -21.32 -1.31
N ALA A 298 1.70 -21.25 -0.65
CA ALA A 298 0.47 -20.87 -1.32
C ALA A 298 0.18 -19.39 -1.04
N ILE A 299 0.04 -18.60 -2.10
CA ILE A 299 -0.44 -17.22 -2.00
C ILE A 299 -1.96 -17.27 -1.99
N TRP A 300 -2.58 -16.73 -0.94
CA TRP A 300 -4.03 -16.67 -0.80
C TRP A 300 -4.51 -15.23 -0.71
N ASN A 301 -5.55 -14.90 -1.45
CA ASN A 301 -6.39 -13.74 -1.19
C ASN A 301 -7.81 -14.24 -0.96
N ILE A 302 -8.54 -13.62 -0.02
CA ILE A 302 -9.95 -13.97 0.21
C ILE A 302 -10.80 -12.71 0.14
N PHE A 303 -11.81 -12.72 -0.73
CA PHE A 303 -12.88 -11.71 -0.73
C PHE A 303 -14.08 -12.27 0.04
N TRP A 304 -14.46 -11.61 1.14
CA TRP A 304 -15.60 -12.05 1.95
C TRP A 304 -16.85 -11.22 1.64
N HIS A 305 -17.78 -11.76 0.85
CA HIS A 305 -19.06 -11.10 0.61
C HIS A 305 -20.01 -11.31 1.79
N ILE A 306 -19.78 -10.55 2.86
CA ILE A 306 -20.45 -10.70 4.15
C ILE A 306 -21.99 -10.71 4.03
N PRO A 307 -22.65 -9.73 3.38
CA PRO A 307 -24.11 -9.76 3.24
C PRO A 307 -24.61 -10.97 2.43
N LEU A 308 -23.79 -11.48 1.50
CA LEU A 308 -24.13 -12.63 0.66
C LEU A 308 -23.81 -13.97 1.33
N HIS A 309 -23.24 -13.96 2.54
CA HIS A 309 -22.78 -15.15 3.24
C HIS A 309 -21.86 -16.05 2.38
N SER A 310 -21.04 -15.44 1.53
CA SER A 310 -20.11 -16.14 0.64
C SER A 310 -18.70 -15.59 0.76
N ALA A 311 -17.70 -16.42 0.50
CA ALA A 311 -16.31 -16.01 0.44
C ALA A 311 -15.66 -16.62 -0.80
N TRP A 312 -14.84 -15.83 -1.49
CA TRP A 312 -14.09 -16.24 -2.66
C TRP A 312 -12.64 -16.37 -2.26
N LEU A 313 -12.13 -17.60 -2.31
CA LEU A 313 -10.71 -17.88 -2.14
C LEU A 313 -10.05 -17.78 -3.51
N VAL A 314 -9.11 -16.85 -3.64
CA VAL A 314 -8.25 -16.70 -4.82
C VAL A 314 -6.89 -17.27 -4.46
N THR A 315 -6.52 -18.35 -5.13
CA THR A 315 -5.21 -18.99 -4.99
C THR A 315 -4.41 -18.80 -6.27
N PHE A 316 -3.11 -18.52 -6.11
CA PHE A 316 -2.20 -18.48 -7.24
C PHE A 316 -1.38 -19.75 -7.21
N GLU A 317 -1.46 -20.49 -8.29
CA GLU A 317 -0.59 -21.60 -8.58
C GLU A 317 0.20 -21.19 -9.83
N HIS A 318 1.52 -21.24 -9.73
CA HIS A 318 2.35 -21.02 -10.91
C HIS A 318 2.20 -22.26 -11.79
N PHE A 319 1.55 -22.07 -12.95
CA PHE A 319 1.45 -23.08 -13.98
C PHE A 319 2.48 -22.79 -15.04
N ASP A 320 3.28 -23.80 -15.28
CA ASP A 320 4.45 -23.72 -16.11
C ASP A 320 4.15 -24.04 -17.59
N ASN A 321 2.86 -24.05 -17.97
CA ASN A 321 2.40 -24.57 -19.27
C ASN A 321 1.06 -24.00 -19.78
N ALA A 322 0.92 -22.67 -19.78
CA ALA A 322 -0.18 -22.02 -20.49
C ALA A 322 0.18 -21.84 -21.97
N THR A 323 -0.22 -22.78 -22.83
CA THR A 323 -0.02 -22.61 -24.28
C THR A 323 -0.78 -21.40 -24.80
N ALA A 324 -0.03 -20.36 -25.17
CA ALA A 324 -0.34 -19.32 -26.15
C ALA A 324 -1.74 -18.65 -26.06
N ALA A 325 -1.82 -17.58 -25.28
CA ALA A 325 -2.53 -16.39 -25.74
C ALA A 325 -1.47 -15.35 -26.17
N PRO A 326 -1.64 -14.64 -27.30
CA PRO A 326 -0.72 -13.56 -27.67
C PRO A 326 -0.68 -12.52 -26.53
N PRO A 327 0.48 -11.91 -26.24
CA PRO A 327 0.54 -10.89 -25.21
C PRO A 327 -0.37 -9.73 -25.63
N PRO A 328 -1.39 -9.35 -24.85
CA PRO A 328 -2.09 -8.10 -25.13
C PRO A 328 -1.09 -6.96 -24.95
N VAL A 329 -1.21 -5.96 -25.82
CA VAL A 329 -0.29 -4.80 -25.96
C VAL A 329 -0.42 -3.81 -24.77
N SER A 330 -1.09 -4.21 -23.68
CA SER A 330 -1.27 -3.40 -22.48
C SER A 330 -1.56 -4.30 -21.27
N ALA A 331 -0.52 -4.94 -20.73
CA ALA A 331 -0.66 -6.08 -19.80
C ALA A 331 -1.08 -5.73 -18.36
N LEU A 332 -1.50 -4.49 -18.07
CA LEU A 332 -2.16 -4.09 -16.81
C LEU A 332 -3.58 -3.58 -17.01
N ASP A 333 -4.07 -3.67 -18.24
CA ASP A 333 -5.42 -3.30 -18.58
C ASP A 333 -6.26 -4.57 -18.49
N GLY A 334 -6.87 -4.82 -17.34
CA GLY A 334 -7.95 -5.82 -17.29
C GLY A 334 -9.05 -5.47 -18.30
N PRO A 335 -9.98 -6.38 -18.61
CA PRO A 335 -11.14 -6.09 -19.48
C PRO A 335 -11.92 -4.82 -19.05
N ALA A 336 -11.89 -4.51 -17.75
CA ALA A 336 -12.39 -3.29 -17.14
C ALA A 336 -11.66 -2.01 -17.59
N ASP A 337 -10.33 -2.05 -17.69
CA ASP A 337 -9.48 -0.92 -18.06
C ASP A 337 -9.67 -0.54 -19.54
N GLU A 338 -9.81 -1.52 -20.43
CA GLU A 338 -10.11 -1.27 -21.85
C GLU A 338 -11.49 -0.62 -22.05
N ALA A 339 -12.50 -1.11 -21.33
CA ALA A 339 -13.85 -0.54 -21.35
C ALA A 339 -13.89 0.89 -20.79
N ALA A 340 -13.14 1.16 -19.71
CA ALA A 340 -13.04 2.48 -19.11
C ALA A 340 -12.28 3.47 -20.01
N ARG A 341 -11.19 3.05 -20.68
CA ARG A 341 -10.48 3.89 -21.68
C ARG A 341 -11.38 4.28 -22.86
N ALA A 342 -12.29 3.41 -23.28
CA ALA A 342 -13.25 3.73 -24.33
C ALA A 342 -14.24 4.82 -23.90
N ALA A 343 -14.63 4.86 -22.62
CA ALA A 343 -15.53 5.87 -22.07
C ALA A 343 -14.88 7.26 -21.89
N VAL A 344 -13.57 7.33 -21.64
CA VAL A 344 -12.87 8.58 -21.26
C VAL A 344 -12.35 9.41 -22.46
N ARG A 345 -12.30 8.86 -23.68
CA ARG A 345 -11.74 9.53 -24.89
C ARG A 345 -12.43 10.85 -25.32
N GLY A 346 -13.49 11.31 -24.64
CA GLY A 346 -14.22 12.54 -24.95
C GLY A 346 -13.78 13.83 -24.22
N GLY A 347 -12.87 13.77 -23.24
CA GLY A 347 -12.66 14.85 -22.27
C GLY A 347 -11.37 15.67 -22.40
N ARG A 348 -10.92 16.07 -23.60
CA ARG A 348 -9.72 16.92 -23.73
C ARG A 348 -10.02 18.41 -23.50
N ARG A 349 -9.65 18.95 -22.33
CA ARG A 349 -9.19 20.34 -22.19
C ARG A 349 -7.97 20.39 -21.27
N GLY A 350 -6.81 20.58 -21.88
CA GLY A 350 -5.58 20.91 -21.18
C GLY A 350 -5.74 22.22 -20.42
N ALA A 351 -5.74 22.16 -19.11
CA ALA A 351 -5.54 23.33 -18.26
C ALA A 351 -4.08 23.34 -17.82
N GLU A 352 -3.19 23.81 -18.70
CA GLU A 352 -1.93 24.42 -18.27
C GLU A 352 -2.28 25.72 -17.54
N GLY A 353 -2.66 25.59 -16.27
CA GLY A 353 -2.92 26.75 -15.45
C GLY A 353 -1.59 27.34 -14.97
N SER A 354 -1.16 28.40 -15.66
CA SER A 354 -0.24 29.42 -15.15
C SER A 354 -0.80 29.99 -13.85
N GLY A 355 -0.29 29.52 -12.71
CA GLY A 355 -0.54 30.11 -11.40
C GLY A 355 0.71 30.85 -10.95
N GLY A 356 0.90 32.06 -11.49
CA GLY A 356 1.82 33.01 -10.89
C GLY A 356 1.17 33.57 -9.63
N ASP A 357 1.60 33.12 -8.46
CA ASP A 357 1.26 33.78 -7.21
C ASP A 357 2.12 35.03 -7.08
N GLY A 358 1.49 36.20 -6.97
CA GLY A 358 2.12 37.51 -6.80
C GLY A 358 2.78 37.73 -5.43
N GLY A 359 3.33 36.68 -4.80
CA GLY A 359 4.08 36.74 -3.55
C GLY A 359 5.37 35.92 -3.64
N ALA A 360 6.43 36.36 -2.95
CA ALA A 360 7.77 35.76 -3.00
C ALA A 360 7.84 34.38 -2.30
N LEU A 361 7.19 33.36 -2.86
CA LEU A 361 7.40 31.97 -2.46
C LEU A 361 8.76 31.47 -2.98
N PRO A 362 9.43 30.55 -2.26
CA PRO A 362 10.62 29.86 -2.79
C PRO A 362 10.32 29.20 -4.13
N GLU A 363 11.31 29.15 -5.01
CA GLU A 363 11.16 28.52 -6.32
C GLU A 363 10.66 27.06 -6.18
N GLY A 364 9.58 26.72 -6.87
CA GLY A 364 8.97 25.39 -6.80
C GLY A 364 7.91 25.23 -5.70
N ALA A 365 7.67 26.25 -4.86
CA ALA A 365 6.54 26.29 -3.94
C ALA A 365 5.35 27.05 -4.55
N PHE A 366 4.14 26.54 -4.32
CA PHE A 366 2.89 27.06 -4.89
C PHE A 366 1.77 27.04 -3.86
N THR A 367 0.78 27.93 -4.02
CA THR A 367 -0.48 27.85 -3.26
C THR A 367 -1.38 26.74 -3.82
N GLN A 368 -2.20 26.15 -2.96
CA GLN A 368 -3.21 25.17 -3.36
C GLN A 368 -4.31 25.82 -4.19
N ARG A 369 -4.88 25.05 -5.12
CA ARG A 369 -6.15 25.36 -5.76
C ARG A 369 -7.30 24.89 -4.87
N ARG A 370 -8.38 25.66 -4.87
CA ARG A 370 -9.63 25.27 -4.20
C ARG A 370 -10.47 24.42 -5.14
N VAL A 371 -10.86 23.24 -4.69
CA VAL A 371 -11.87 22.39 -5.36
C VAL A 371 -12.91 21.99 -4.33
N GLU A 372 -14.17 21.92 -4.75
CA GLU A 372 -15.26 21.50 -3.88
C GLU A 372 -15.23 19.97 -3.66
N PRO A 373 -15.67 19.46 -2.50
CA PRO A 373 -15.66 18.03 -2.21
C PRO A 373 -16.54 17.23 -3.18
N VAL A 374 -16.15 15.98 -3.44
CA VAL A 374 -17.06 15.01 -4.04
C VAL A 374 -18.01 14.52 -2.95
N GLY A 375 -19.32 14.69 -3.16
CA GLY A 375 -20.33 14.20 -2.23
C GLY A 375 -20.46 12.68 -2.26
N VAL A 376 -20.99 12.09 -1.19
CA VAL A 376 -21.36 10.66 -1.16
C VAL A 376 -22.53 10.44 -2.13
N ALA A 377 -22.47 9.36 -2.91
CA ALA A 377 -23.56 9.05 -3.83
C ALA A 377 -24.85 8.68 -3.07
N PRO A 378 -26.01 9.23 -3.47
CA PRO A 378 -27.28 8.88 -2.87
C PRO A 378 -27.55 7.38 -2.98
N GLY A 379 -27.85 6.71 -1.86
CA GLY A 379 -28.29 5.30 -1.84
C GLY A 379 -27.24 4.28 -1.36
N MET A 380 -25.97 4.66 -1.17
CA MET A 380 -24.97 3.80 -0.52
C MET A 380 -25.25 3.56 0.98
N GLU A 381 -26.00 4.48 1.60
CA GLU A 381 -26.40 4.39 3.00
C GLU A 381 -27.35 3.21 3.28
N GLY A 382 -28.05 2.68 2.26
CA GLY A 382 -28.96 1.54 2.36
C GLY A 382 -28.58 0.36 1.46
N GLY A 383 -29.29 -0.76 1.59
CA GLY A 383 -29.23 -1.84 0.59
C GLY A 383 -27.94 -2.67 0.57
N ALA A 384 -27.41 -3.06 1.73
CA ALA A 384 -26.19 -3.89 1.85
C ALA A 384 -26.15 -5.10 0.90
N LEU A 385 -27.26 -5.85 0.78
CA LEU A 385 -27.36 -6.99 -0.13
C LEU A 385 -27.25 -6.60 -1.61
N TYR A 386 -27.88 -5.49 -1.99
CA TYR A 386 -27.83 -4.97 -3.36
C TYR A 386 -26.40 -4.57 -3.71
N TRP A 387 -25.76 -3.74 -2.88
CA TRP A 387 -24.40 -3.29 -3.12
C TRP A 387 -23.39 -4.43 -3.06
N ALA A 388 -23.51 -5.35 -2.12
CA ALA A 388 -22.65 -6.54 -2.09
C ALA A 388 -22.78 -7.39 -3.36
N GLY A 389 -23.99 -7.50 -3.92
CA GLY A 389 -24.24 -8.14 -5.22
C GLY A 389 -23.60 -7.39 -6.38
N VAL A 390 -23.72 -6.06 -6.40
CA VAL A 390 -23.06 -5.19 -7.39
C VAL A 390 -21.55 -5.37 -7.32
N TYR A 391 -20.93 -5.21 -6.15
CA TYR A 391 -19.48 -5.39 -5.97
C TYR A 391 -19.01 -6.81 -6.29
N SER A 392 -19.81 -7.83 -5.99
CA SER A 392 -19.52 -9.21 -6.41
C SER A 392 -19.47 -9.33 -7.93
N ALA A 393 -20.44 -8.77 -8.65
CA ALA A 393 -20.43 -8.78 -10.11
C ALA A 393 -19.20 -8.06 -10.70
N TRP A 394 -18.83 -6.90 -10.15
CA TRP A 394 -17.65 -6.14 -10.59
C TRP A 394 -16.34 -6.84 -10.27
N LEU A 395 -16.12 -7.22 -9.01
CA LEU A 395 -14.90 -7.92 -8.58
C LEU A 395 -14.77 -9.28 -9.25
N GLY A 396 -15.90 -9.90 -9.65
CA GLY A 396 -15.93 -11.13 -10.40
C GLY A 396 -15.01 -11.09 -11.62
N ILE A 397 -14.89 -9.95 -12.30
CA ILE A 397 -14.02 -9.78 -13.47
C ILE A 397 -12.55 -10.02 -13.13
N ASN A 398 -12.12 -9.71 -11.89
CA ASN A 398 -10.73 -9.80 -11.43
C ASN A 398 -10.36 -11.12 -10.75
N VAL A 399 -11.32 -12.02 -10.55
CA VAL A 399 -11.12 -13.27 -9.80
C VAL A 399 -11.61 -14.50 -10.56
N GLN A 400 -11.73 -14.39 -11.89
CA GLN A 400 -12.05 -15.53 -12.74
C GLN A 400 -10.94 -16.59 -12.63
N SER A 401 -11.34 -17.86 -12.70
CA SER A 401 -10.37 -18.97 -12.79
C SER A 401 -9.77 -18.98 -14.19
N GLU A 402 -8.57 -18.43 -14.33
CA GLU A 402 -7.88 -18.29 -15.59
C GLU A 402 -6.40 -18.70 -15.46
N THR A 403 -5.78 -19.03 -16.60
CA THR A 403 -4.33 -19.22 -16.67
C THR A 403 -3.74 -18.01 -17.39
N LEU A 404 -3.04 -17.17 -16.63
CA LEU A 404 -2.51 -15.90 -17.09
C LEU A 404 -0.98 -15.88 -16.95
N PRO A 405 -0.25 -15.09 -17.76
CA PRO A 405 1.16 -14.79 -17.51
C PRO A 405 1.36 -14.34 -16.07
N ALA A 406 2.48 -14.73 -15.44
CA ALA A 406 2.72 -14.57 -13.99
C ALA A 406 2.31 -13.19 -13.45
N ARG A 407 2.64 -12.11 -14.17
CA ARG A 407 2.23 -10.74 -13.82
C ARG A 407 0.71 -10.52 -13.76
N GLN A 408 -0.03 -10.96 -14.78
CA GLN A 408 -1.49 -10.82 -14.86
C GLN A 408 -2.20 -11.75 -13.87
N ALA A 409 -1.53 -12.84 -13.49
CA ALA A 409 -2.04 -13.75 -12.48
C ALA A 409 -2.09 -13.08 -11.10
N TYR A 410 -1.24 -12.10 -10.77
CA TYR A 410 -1.33 -11.42 -9.48
C TYR A 410 -2.59 -10.57 -9.37
N LEU A 411 -3.34 -10.80 -8.30
CA LEU A 411 -4.48 -9.97 -7.94
C LEU A 411 -4.01 -8.53 -7.64
N SER A 412 -4.38 -7.60 -8.52
CA SER A 412 -4.12 -6.16 -8.40
C SER A 412 -5.34 -5.33 -8.83
N LEU A 413 -5.36 -4.07 -8.40
CA LEU A 413 -6.34 -3.06 -8.76
C LEU A 413 -5.62 -1.81 -9.28
N SER A 414 -6.10 -1.36 -10.41
CA SER A 414 -5.72 -0.17 -11.16
C SER A 414 -6.54 1.04 -10.73
N GLU A 415 -5.98 2.25 -10.83
CA GLU A 415 -6.73 3.51 -10.70
C GLU A 415 -7.93 3.52 -11.64
N MET A 416 -7.76 3.04 -12.87
CA MET A 416 -8.81 3.00 -13.89
C MET A 416 -9.98 2.10 -13.49
N GLU A 417 -9.71 0.99 -12.79
CA GLU A 417 -10.76 0.14 -12.22
C GLU A 417 -11.45 0.81 -11.03
N ASN A 418 -10.68 1.54 -10.20
CA ASN A 418 -11.22 2.37 -9.13
C ASN A 418 -12.24 3.39 -9.66
N LEU A 419 -12.05 3.90 -10.88
CA LEU A 419 -12.96 4.86 -11.53
C LEU A 419 -14.36 4.32 -11.78
N MET A 420 -14.48 3.01 -11.98
CA MET A 420 -15.77 2.43 -12.31
C MET A 420 -16.73 2.48 -11.11
N TYR A 421 -16.20 2.57 -9.88
CA TYR A 421 -17.02 2.55 -8.66
C TYR A 421 -16.80 3.73 -7.73
N SER A 422 -15.63 4.40 -7.73
CA SER A 422 -15.32 5.51 -6.82
C SER A 422 -16.27 6.73 -6.93
N PRO A 423 -16.84 7.08 -8.10
CA PRO A 423 -17.84 8.16 -8.18
C PRO A 423 -19.14 7.84 -7.42
N TYR A 424 -19.41 6.56 -7.19
CA TYR A 424 -20.63 6.07 -6.53
C TYR A 424 -20.37 5.56 -5.12
N ASN A 425 -19.11 5.44 -4.71
CA ASN A 425 -18.73 4.90 -3.42
C ASN A 425 -17.54 5.70 -2.88
N SER A 426 -17.84 6.80 -2.17
CA SER A 426 -16.90 7.34 -1.18
C SER A 426 -17.04 6.49 0.09
N TYR A 427 -15.94 5.93 0.54
CA TYR A 427 -15.82 5.04 1.69
C TYR A 427 -14.44 5.19 2.30
N ASP A 428 -14.31 5.14 3.61
CA ASP A 428 -12.99 5.00 4.21
C ASP A 428 -12.53 3.55 4.15
N GLN A 429 -11.31 3.33 3.67
CA GLN A 429 -10.71 2.00 3.72
C GLN A 429 -9.82 1.84 4.93
N TYR A 430 -10.25 0.99 5.84
CA TYR A 430 -9.54 0.55 7.02
C TYR A 430 -8.75 -0.73 6.74
N GLU A 431 -7.71 -1.00 7.52
CA GLU A 431 -7.02 -2.28 7.46
C GLU A 431 -6.33 -2.62 8.78
N ILE A 432 -6.47 -3.88 9.18
CA ILE A 432 -5.86 -4.42 10.39
C ILE A 432 -4.91 -5.56 10.04
N ALA A 433 -3.70 -5.48 10.59
CA ALA A 433 -2.70 -6.54 10.64
C ALA A 433 -2.92 -7.40 11.89
N ILE A 434 -3.16 -8.69 11.69
CA ILE A 434 -3.44 -9.69 12.74
C ILE A 434 -2.31 -10.72 12.69
N PRO A 435 -1.63 -11.02 13.81
CA PRO A 435 -0.66 -12.10 13.85
C PRO A 435 -1.27 -13.41 13.33
N LEU A 436 -0.59 -14.09 12.40
CA LEU A 436 -1.14 -15.29 11.78
C LEU A 436 -1.45 -16.41 12.80
N SER A 437 -0.73 -16.43 13.93
CA SER A 437 -0.97 -17.33 15.07
C SER A 437 -2.32 -17.14 15.76
N ARG A 438 -3.04 -16.05 15.47
CA ARG A 438 -4.33 -15.66 16.06
C ARG A 438 -5.43 -15.47 15.03
N ALA A 439 -5.12 -15.64 13.75
CA ALA A 439 -6.02 -15.28 12.65
C ALA A 439 -7.37 -16.02 12.74
N ALA A 440 -7.36 -17.33 13.01
CA ALA A 440 -8.59 -18.11 13.12
C ALA A 440 -9.48 -17.64 14.27
N ASP A 441 -8.95 -17.58 15.50
CA ASP A 441 -9.70 -17.11 16.68
C ASP A 441 -10.25 -15.68 16.50
N CYS A 442 -9.48 -14.82 15.84
CA CYS A 442 -9.91 -13.48 15.50
C CYS A 442 -11.06 -13.49 14.47
N MET A 443 -10.98 -14.31 13.42
CA MET A 443 -12.04 -14.42 12.41
C MET A 443 -13.31 -15.04 13.00
N ASP A 444 -13.22 -15.97 13.93
CA ASP A 444 -14.38 -16.52 14.65
C ASP A 444 -15.07 -15.43 15.50
N ALA A 445 -14.29 -14.66 16.26
CA ALA A 445 -14.82 -13.54 17.04
C ALA A 445 -15.46 -12.46 16.15
N PHE A 446 -14.82 -12.16 15.02
CA PHE A 446 -15.32 -11.22 14.03
C PHE A 446 -16.62 -11.72 13.39
N ALA A 447 -16.68 -12.98 12.95
CA ALA A 447 -17.88 -13.60 12.39
C ALA A 447 -19.04 -13.59 13.38
N ALA A 448 -18.79 -13.92 14.65
CA ALA A 448 -19.78 -13.88 15.71
C ALA A 448 -20.34 -12.46 15.92
N ALA A 449 -19.50 -11.43 15.85
CA ALA A 449 -19.95 -10.04 15.93
C ALA A 449 -20.75 -9.62 14.67
N VAL A 450 -20.28 -10.02 13.49
CA VAL A 450 -20.87 -9.65 12.20
C VAL A 450 -22.25 -10.27 11.98
N TYR A 451 -22.39 -11.57 12.23
CA TYR A 451 -23.63 -12.33 12.00
C TYR A 451 -24.48 -12.54 13.25
N GLY A 452 -23.96 -12.13 14.41
CA GLY A 452 -24.69 -12.22 15.68
C GLY A 452 -25.86 -11.23 15.77
N PRO A 453 -26.45 -11.09 16.97
CA PRO A 453 -27.63 -10.25 17.18
C PRO A 453 -27.47 -8.78 16.77
N ALA A 454 -26.24 -8.26 16.80
CA ALA A 454 -25.93 -6.89 16.35
C ALA A 454 -26.07 -6.71 14.83
N ALA A 455 -26.06 -7.80 14.06
CA ALA A 455 -26.23 -7.82 12.61
C ALA A 455 -25.34 -6.82 11.87
N LEU A 456 -24.06 -6.70 12.27
CA LEU A 456 -23.12 -5.74 11.67
C LEU A 456 -22.90 -6.00 10.18
N TRP A 457 -23.24 -7.20 9.67
CA TRP A 457 -23.26 -7.49 8.23
C TRP A 457 -24.05 -6.46 7.41
N ARG A 458 -25.06 -5.79 7.99
CA ARG A 458 -25.83 -4.73 7.33
C ARG A 458 -25.01 -3.48 7.02
N GLY A 459 -23.84 -3.31 7.64
CA GLY A 459 -22.88 -2.24 7.36
C GLY A 459 -22.00 -2.50 6.13
N PHE A 460 -21.93 -3.73 5.65
CA PHE A 460 -21.03 -4.08 4.55
C PHE A 460 -21.66 -3.81 3.19
N ARG A 461 -20.95 -3.05 2.36
CA ARG A 461 -21.31 -2.79 0.95
C ARG A 461 -20.31 -3.42 0.01
N THR A 462 -19.04 -3.47 0.43
CA THR A 462 -17.95 -4.11 -0.28
C THR A 462 -17.39 -5.28 0.54
N PRO A 463 -16.82 -6.30 -0.12
CA PRO A 463 -16.26 -7.44 0.57
C PRO A 463 -14.93 -7.07 1.24
N PRO A 464 -14.71 -7.47 2.51
CA PRO A 464 -13.37 -7.43 3.07
C PRO A 464 -12.39 -8.27 2.24
N LEU A 465 -11.19 -7.73 2.06
CA LEU A 465 -10.08 -8.41 1.40
C LEU A 465 -9.06 -8.88 2.44
N LEU A 466 -8.89 -10.19 2.56
CA LEU A 466 -7.95 -10.83 3.47
C LEU A 466 -6.71 -11.27 2.69
N ARG A 467 -5.53 -10.95 3.22
CA ARG A 467 -4.23 -11.16 2.56
C ARG A 467 -3.20 -11.66 3.55
N PHE A 468 -2.29 -12.52 3.11
CA PHE A 468 -1.30 -13.14 3.98
C PHE A 468 0.09 -12.66 3.59
N VAL A 469 0.83 -12.14 4.56
CA VAL A 469 2.10 -11.45 4.33
C VAL A 469 3.15 -11.98 5.29
N ALA A 470 4.37 -12.19 4.78
CA ALA A 470 5.51 -12.53 5.62
C ALA A 470 5.78 -11.44 6.67
N GLY A 471 6.39 -11.82 7.80
CA GLY A 471 6.84 -10.83 8.77
C GLY A 471 8.01 -10.01 8.27
N GLU A 472 8.14 -8.76 8.74
CA GLU A 472 9.26 -7.89 8.38
C GLU A 472 9.95 -7.23 9.58
N PRO A 473 11.27 -7.07 9.59
CA PRO A 473 11.98 -6.57 10.78
C PRO A 473 11.89 -5.05 10.99
N SER A 474 11.27 -4.32 10.06
CA SER A 474 11.14 -2.86 10.10
C SER A 474 10.41 -2.42 11.37
N PHE A 475 10.90 -1.39 12.03
CA PHE A 475 10.42 -1.03 13.37
C PHE A 475 8.93 -0.69 13.42
N LEU A 476 8.45 0.03 12.42
CA LEU A 476 7.03 0.42 12.33
C LEU A 476 6.20 -0.52 11.46
N ALA A 477 6.75 -1.62 10.95
CA ALA A 477 5.92 -2.50 10.15
C ALA A 477 4.83 -3.16 11.01
N PRO A 478 3.55 -3.11 10.58
CA PRO A 478 2.49 -3.80 11.30
C PRO A 478 2.78 -5.31 11.44
N SER A 479 3.50 -5.91 10.49
CA SER A 479 3.91 -7.32 10.49
C SER A 479 5.23 -7.63 11.22
N ASN A 480 5.76 -6.71 12.05
CA ASN A 480 7.07 -6.91 12.69
C ASN A 480 7.15 -8.02 13.75
N TRP A 481 6.03 -8.65 14.08
CA TRP A 481 5.94 -9.82 14.95
C TRP A 481 6.09 -11.15 14.18
N GLY A 482 6.11 -11.14 12.85
CA GLY A 482 6.09 -12.36 12.02
C GLY A 482 4.97 -12.39 10.98
N ALA A 483 4.67 -13.58 10.46
CA ALA A 483 3.62 -13.77 9.46
C ALA A 483 2.28 -13.20 9.93
N THR A 484 1.58 -12.54 9.01
CA THR A 484 0.46 -11.65 9.33
C THR A 484 -0.69 -11.82 8.34
N LEU A 485 -1.92 -11.89 8.85
CA LEU A 485 -3.15 -11.70 8.10
C LEU A 485 -3.47 -10.20 8.09
N TYR A 486 -3.56 -9.59 6.92
CA TYR A 486 -4.13 -8.26 6.74
C TYR A 486 -5.59 -8.40 6.32
N MET A 487 -6.48 -7.69 7.01
CA MET A 487 -7.89 -7.61 6.66
C MET A 487 -8.26 -6.18 6.33
N ASN A 488 -8.54 -5.94 5.06
CA ASN A 488 -9.02 -4.68 4.54
C ASN A 488 -10.54 -4.59 4.70
N LEU A 489 -11.06 -3.44 5.13
CA LEU A 489 -12.47 -3.19 5.40
C LEU A 489 -12.86 -1.80 4.88
N GLU A 490 -14.06 -1.67 4.35
CA GLU A 490 -14.63 -0.36 3.99
C GLU A 490 -15.82 0.01 4.89
N ASP A 491 -15.99 -0.74 5.99
CA ASP A 491 -16.99 -0.52 7.05
C ASP A 491 -16.29 -0.21 8.38
N HIS A 492 -16.72 0.86 9.04
CA HIS A 492 -16.13 1.33 10.30
C HIS A 492 -16.71 0.63 11.55
N ALA A 493 -17.93 0.10 11.49
CA ALA A 493 -18.61 -0.47 12.66
C ALA A 493 -17.95 -1.78 13.11
N ALA A 494 -17.66 -2.66 12.14
CA ALA A 494 -17.00 -3.93 12.40
C ALA A 494 -15.49 -3.80 12.66
N PHE A 495 -14.88 -2.68 12.25
CA PHE A 495 -13.45 -2.41 12.46
C PHE A 495 -13.04 -2.41 13.93
N SER A 496 -13.90 -1.87 14.81
CA SER A 496 -13.66 -1.81 16.26
C SER A 496 -13.42 -3.18 16.90
N VAL A 497 -14.10 -4.23 16.40
CA VAL A 497 -13.94 -5.61 16.86
C VAL A 497 -12.52 -6.10 16.58
N LEU A 498 -12.02 -5.93 15.36
CA LEU A 498 -10.67 -6.35 14.98
C LEU A 498 -9.58 -5.63 15.77
N ARG A 499 -9.81 -4.37 16.14
CA ARG A 499 -8.85 -3.56 16.89
C ARG A 499 -8.81 -3.90 18.37
N THR A 500 -9.96 -4.16 19.00
CA THR A 500 -10.09 -4.21 20.47
C THR A 500 -10.26 -5.62 21.02
N HIS A 501 -10.75 -6.57 20.21
CA HIS A 501 -11.00 -7.92 20.69
C HIS A 501 -9.69 -8.63 21.09
N PRO A 502 -9.60 -9.25 22.29
CA PRO A 502 -8.37 -9.88 22.79
C PRO A 502 -7.82 -10.99 21.89
N ALA A 503 -8.68 -11.64 21.09
CA ALA A 503 -8.26 -12.64 20.11
C ALA A 503 -7.42 -12.03 18.99
N CYS A 504 -7.75 -10.82 18.53
CA CYS A 504 -7.15 -10.21 17.35
C CYS A 504 -5.81 -9.52 17.65
N ARG A 505 -5.76 -8.66 18.68
CA ARG A 505 -4.63 -7.76 18.98
C ARG A 505 -4.08 -7.06 17.72
N GLY A 506 -4.98 -6.61 16.86
CA GLY A 506 -4.61 -6.11 15.55
C GLY A 506 -3.92 -4.74 15.59
N ARG A 507 -2.96 -4.52 14.69
CA ARG A 507 -2.35 -3.21 14.42
C ARG A 507 -2.96 -2.59 13.17
N MET A 508 -3.07 -1.27 13.14
CA MET A 508 -3.57 -0.56 11.96
C MET A 508 -2.48 -0.43 10.90
N HIS A 509 -2.88 -0.53 9.62
CA HIS A 509 -1.99 -0.19 8.51
C HIS A 509 -1.79 1.33 8.41
N TRP A 510 -0.56 1.80 8.20
CA TRP A 510 -0.23 3.23 8.24
C TRP A 510 -0.90 4.04 7.13
N GLY A 511 -0.97 3.48 5.91
CA GLY A 511 -1.58 4.15 4.76
C GLY A 511 -3.10 4.19 4.75
N LYS A 512 -3.80 3.55 5.71
CA LYS A 512 -5.26 3.33 5.70
C LYS A 512 -5.99 4.24 6.69
N ALA A 513 -7.31 4.25 6.63
CA ALA A 513 -8.18 5.10 7.45
C ALA A 513 -8.18 4.65 8.93
N GLY A 514 -8.98 5.34 9.74
CA GLY A 514 -9.16 5.04 11.17
C GLY A 514 -8.24 5.81 12.11
N TRP A 515 -7.28 6.56 11.57
CA TRP A 515 -6.49 7.51 12.34
C TRP A 515 -7.08 8.93 12.18
N PRO A 516 -7.14 9.75 13.25
CA PRO A 516 -6.91 9.41 14.65
C PRO A 516 -8.14 8.77 15.32
N ALA A 517 -9.30 8.64 14.66
CA ALA A 517 -10.57 8.26 15.30
C ALA A 517 -10.51 6.99 16.17
N HIS A 518 -9.79 5.96 15.72
CA HIS A 518 -9.57 4.69 16.43
C HIS A 518 -8.17 4.58 17.03
N ALA A 519 -7.43 5.68 17.02
CA ALA A 519 -6.02 5.78 17.39
C ALA A 519 -5.72 6.99 18.29
N ALA A 520 -6.74 7.67 18.83
CA ALA A 520 -6.58 8.87 19.67
C ALA A 520 -5.65 8.58 20.86
N CYS A 521 -5.74 7.35 21.39
CA CYS A 521 -4.89 6.81 22.43
C CYS A 521 -3.83 5.83 21.92
N PHE A 522 -3.34 6.03 20.71
CA PHE A 522 -2.25 5.23 20.16
C PHE A 522 -1.05 5.25 21.12
N ASP A 523 -0.55 4.06 21.41
CA ASP A 523 0.58 3.83 22.29
C ASP A 523 1.58 2.95 21.55
N GLY A 524 2.53 3.61 20.89
CA GLY A 524 3.51 2.92 20.06
C GLY A 524 4.39 1.94 20.85
N ALA A 525 4.66 2.20 22.13
CA ALA A 525 5.43 1.27 22.96
C ALA A 525 4.62 0.00 23.27
N LYS A 526 3.31 0.10 23.49
CA LYS A 526 2.43 -1.09 23.60
C LYS A 526 2.29 -1.84 22.29
N GLU A 527 2.18 -1.12 21.18
CA GLU A 527 1.95 -1.74 19.87
C GLU A 527 3.24 -2.37 19.31
N TYR A 528 4.37 -1.67 19.34
CA TYR A 528 5.62 -2.05 18.66
C TYR A 528 6.78 -2.37 19.62
N GLY A 529 6.58 -2.27 20.94
CA GLY A 529 7.61 -2.56 21.94
C GLY A 529 8.81 -1.62 21.82
N ALA A 530 10.02 -2.15 22.09
CA ALA A 530 11.27 -1.40 21.94
C ALA A 530 11.50 -0.89 20.50
N GLY A 531 10.90 -1.54 19.49
CA GLY A 531 10.96 -1.06 18.10
C GLY A 531 10.43 0.36 17.93
N TRP A 532 9.40 0.74 18.70
CA TRP A 532 8.88 2.12 18.71
C TRP A 532 9.95 3.13 19.16
N CYS A 533 10.66 2.79 20.24
CA CYS A 533 11.70 3.65 20.78
C CYS A 533 12.97 3.66 19.91
N HIS A 534 13.36 2.54 19.30
CA HIS A 534 14.43 2.53 18.30
C HIS A 534 14.11 3.45 17.13
N PHE A 535 12.89 3.39 16.60
CA PHE A 535 12.44 4.32 15.57
C PHE A 535 12.46 5.78 16.06
N GLY A 536 12.00 6.03 17.29
CA GLY A 536 12.03 7.36 17.90
C GLY A 536 13.44 7.94 18.01
N CYS A 537 14.43 7.10 18.35
CA CYS A 537 15.82 7.55 18.43
C CYS A 537 16.37 7.93 17.05
N GLU A 538 16.05 7.19 15.98
CA GLU A 538 16.39 7.60 14.62
C GLU A 538 15.66 8.88 14.21
N ALA A 539 14.37 8.99 14.50
CA ALA A 539 13.59 10.19 14.17
C ALA A 539 14.18 11.45 14.82
N VAL A 540 14.54 11.38 16.10
CA VAL A 540 15.14 12.52 16.80
C VAL A 540 16.59 12.78 16.33
N ALA A 541 17.36 11.73 16.01
CA ALA A 541 18.72 11.90 15.53
C ALA A 541 18.77 12.56 14.14
N ARG A 542 17.84 12.23 13.24
CA ARG A 542 17.80 12.73 11.86
C ARG A 542 16.99 14.01 11.70
N ASP A 543 16.01 14.22 12.56
CA ASP A 543 15.10 15.35 12.51
C ASP A 543 14.77 15.87 13.92
N PRO A 544 15.76 16.48 14.61
CA PRO A 544 15.58 16.96 15.99
C PRO A 544 14.56 18.09 16.09
N ALA A 545 14.29 18.80 14.99
CA ALA A 545 13.31 19.88 14.93
C ALA A 545 11.89 19.39 14.63
N GLY A 546 11.72 18.11 14.26
CA GLY A 546 10.42 17.55 13.89
C GLY A 546 9.88 18.08 12.56
N LYS A 547 10.76 18.45 11.63
CA LYS A 547 10.41 18.93 10.28
C LYS A 547 9.53 17.98 9.50
N PHE A 548 9.74 16.68 9.63
CA PHE A 548 8.94 15.66 8.94
C PHE A 548 7.80 15.09 9.80
N ALA A 549 7.51 15.72 10.96
CA ALA A 549 6.27 15.45 11.67
C ALA A 549 5.10 16.00 10.85
N SER A 550 4.06 15.18 10.66
CA SER A 550 2.88 15.55 9.87
C SER A 550 1.87 16.40 10.65
N SER A 551 0.75 16.75 10.00
CA SER A 551 -0.38 17.46 10.64
C SER A 551 -1.00 16.73 11.82
N ALA A 552 -0.79 15.42 11.96
CA ALA A 552 -1.16 14.65 13.15
C ALA A 552 -0.26 14.92 14.37
N GLY A 553 0.59 15.95 14.29
CA GLY A 553 1.60 16.31 15.27
C GLY A 553 1.04 16.71 16.63
N GLY A 554 1.06 15.73 17.54
CA GLY A 554 0.91 15.88 18.99
C GLY A 554 0.80 14.51 19.67
N ASP A 555 -0.13 13.67 19.19
CA ASP A 555 -0.52 12.45 19.93
C ASP A 555 0.17 11.18 19.44
N VAL A 556 0.32 10.98 18.11
CA VAL A 556 0.83 9.72 17.55
C VAL A 556 2.36 9.61 17.68
N TRP A 557 3.09 10.70 17.46
CA TRP A 557 4.56 10.71 17.38
C TRP A 557 5.22 11.13 18.70
N THR A 558 4.84 10.47 19.78
CA THR A 558 5.43 10.68 21.11
C THR A 558 6.16 9.44 21.59
N TRP A 559 7.37 9.64 22.11
CA TRP A 559 8.23 8.58 22.62
C TRP A 559 8.54 8.81 24.09
N HIS A 560 8.49 7.75 24.87
CA HIS A 560 8.75 7.78 26.29
C HIS A 560 9.65 6.62 26.69
N ALA A 561 10.44 6.84 27.73
CA ALA A 561 11.33 5.83 28.27
C ALA A 561 11.45 5.98 29.79
N SER A 562 11.94 4.93 30.43
CA SER A 562 12.28 4.90 31.86
C SER A 562 13.67 4.35 32.11
N ILE A 563 14.30 4.75 33.21
CA ILE A 563 15.54 4.17 33.75
C ILE A 563 15.23 3.72 35.17
N GLY A 564 15.35 2.40 35.44
CA GLY A 564 15.01 1.83 36.75
C GLY A 564 13.55 2.08 37.16
N GLY A 565 12.62 2.02 36.20
CA GLY A 565 11.19 2.31 36.41
C GLY A 565 10.82 3.80 36.53
N ALA A 566 11.78 4.70 36.67
CA ALA A 566 11.52 6.14 36.69
C ALA A 566 11.55 6.71 35.27
N ARG A 567 10.49 7.44 34.89
CA ARG A 567 10.39 8.06 33.56
C ARG A 567 11.48 9.11 33.35
N VAL A 568 12.11 9.10 32.19
CA VAL A 568 13.08 10.14 31.82
C VAL A 568 12.36 11.39 31.30
N GLU A 569 12.84 12.57 31.67
CA GLU A 569 12.28 13.85 31.18
C GLU A 569 12.53 14.04 29.68
N ARG A 570 13.69 13.59 29.19
CA ARG A 570 14.10 13.68 27.80
C ARG A 570 14.33 12.28 27.25
N PHE A 571 13.49 11.87 26.30
CA PHE A 571 13.59 10.57 25.62
C PHE A 571 15.00 10.31 25.06
N GLN A 572 15.66 11.37 24.56
CA GLN A 572 17.01 11.32 23.99
C GLN A 572 18.09 10.84 24.97
N ALA A 573 17.86 10.92 26.29
CA ALA A 573 18.79 10.38 27.29
C ALA A 573 18.97 8.85 27.18
N CYS A 574 18.04 8.19 26.48
CA CYS A 574 18.04 6.76 26.19
C CYS A 574 18.45 6.42 24.75
N CYS A 575 18.90 7.41 23.96
CA CYS A 575 19.35 7.20 22.59
C CYS A 575 20.87 7.24 22.49
N ARG A 576 21.46 6.28 21.77
CA ARG A 576 22.89 6.21 21.48
C ARG A 576 23.12 5.85 20.02
N GLY A 577 23.71 6.78 19.27
CA GLY A 577 24.02 6.56 17.84
C GLY A 577 22.79 6.26 16.98
N GLY A 578 21.64 6.85 17.29
CA GLY A 578 20.37 6.61 16.59
C GLY A 578 19.57 5.41 17.11
N ALA A 579 20.15 4.55 17.95
CA ALA A 579 19.48 3.40 18.55
C ALA A 579 19.01 3.66 19.98
N PHE A 580 17.98 2.94 20.42
CA PHE A 580 17.51 2.94 21.80
C PHE A 580 18.38 2.02 22.68
N ASP A 581 18.86 2.51 23.82
CA ASP A 581 19.73 1.78 24.74
C ASP A 581 18.90 0.87 25.67
N GLU A 582 18.50 -0.30 25.16
CA GLU A 582 17.73 -1.30 25.91
C GLU A 582 18.47 -1.86 27.14
N GLY A 583 19.80 -1.72 27.20
CA GLY A 583 20.61 -2.16 28.35
C GLY A 583 20.51 -1.22 29.54
N ARG A 584 20.10 0.03 29.31
CA ARG A 584 19.97 1.08 30.33
C ARG A 584 18.53 1.54 30.53
N CYS A 585 17.74 1.52 29.47
CA CYS A 585 16.41 2.12 29.43
C CYS A 585 15.35 1.12 29.01
N GLU A 586 14.12 1.36 29.46
CA GLU A 586 12.92 0.63 29.06
C GLU A 586 12.04 1.55 28.21
N CYS A 587 11.50 1.02 27.10
CA CYS A 587 10.56 1.75 26.27
C CYS A 587 9.23 1.87 27.02
N ALA A 588 8.82 3.08 27.35
CA ALA A 588 7.69 3.31 28.25
C ALA A 588 6.41 3.59 27.47
N ALA A 589 5.31 3.05 27.98
CA ALA A 589 3.97 3.33 27.49
C ALA A 589 3.64 4.83 27.50
N ARG A 590 2.72 5.22 26.62
CA ARG A 590 2.07 6.53 26.68
C ARG A 590 1.38 6.67 28.06
N PRO A 591 1.59 7.78 28.80
CA PRO A 591 0.84 8.02 30.04
C PRO A 591 -0.65 8.13 29.71
N ASP A 592 -1.50 7.80 30.68
CA ASP A 592 -2.95 7.61 30.51
C ASP A 592 -3.55 8.61 29.52
N CYS A 593 -4.05 8.05 28.42
CA CYS A 593 -4.94 8.73 27.51
C CYS A 593 -6.33 8.59 28.15
N GLY A 594 -6.85 9.71 28.66
CA GLY A 594 -8.02 9.78 29.53
C GLY A 594 -9.27 9.13 28.97
#